data_AF-A0A2P2HY77-F1
#
_entry.id   AF-A0A2P2HY77-F1
#
_cell.length_a   1.000
_cell.length_b   1.000
_cell.length_c   1.000
_cell.angle_alpha   90.00
_cell.angle_beta   90.00
_cell.angle_gamma   90.00
#
_symmetry.space_group_name_H-M   'P 1'
#
loop_
_entity.id
_entity.type
_entity.pdbx_description
1 polymer ?
#
loop_
_entity_poly.entity_id
_entity_poly.type
_entity_poly.pdbx_seq_one_letter_code
_entity_poly.pdbx_strand_id
1 'polypeptide(L)'
;MSDDGANSSPDESGVPSNHDSSDGREGSPESEAIDPPPRVNSDHNGATEELVVLDCNTTDVDLNHRRIAKIENLDSLTNVETICLRWNLIKRIENLDNLSSLRELELYDNQITVIENLTPLVNLEVLDISFNRVRKLENLEGLTKLKKLFLCANKISKIENLNHLQQLELLELGDNKIRTIENLDGLTGLKSLFLGKNKITRLQNLDSLINLQILGLQSNRITKIEGLGRLVSLDQLYMSHNGVSVLEALSNNTKLQTLDLACNRVAKIENISHLVNLEEFWFNGNQVTNWKDLDELSSAKGLQTVYLEGNPVHQDPTYRRKVKLALPSLLQIDATLCR
;
A
#
# COMPACT_ATOMS: atom_id res chain seq x y z
N MET A 1 -26.70 11.51 -64.03
CA MET A 1 -26.76 12.83 -64.69
C MET A 1 -26.25 13.81 -63.64
N SER A 2 -24.92 13.91 -63.53
CA SER A 2 -24.04 14.94 -64.14
C SER A 2 -24.07 16.20 -63.25
N ASP A 3 -22.98 16.77 -62.74
CA ASP A 3 -21.54 16.82 -63.06
C ASP A 3 -20.81 17.25 -61.76
N ASP A 4 -19.67 16.65 -61.37
CA ASP A 4 -18.28 16.97 -61.75
C ASP A 4 -17.70 18.26 -61.17
N GLY A 5 -16.51 18.15 -60.58
CA GLY A 5 -15.72 19.28 -60.08
C GLY A 5 -14.56 18.92 -59.16
N ALA A 6 -13.66 18.03 -59.60
CA ALA A 6 -12.35 17.81 -59.00
C ALA A 6 -11.42 19.01 -59.26
N ASN A 7 -10.50 19.34 -58.32
CA ASN A 7 -9.16 19.73 -58.72
C ASN A 7 -8.08 19.43 -57.64
N SER A 8 -7.06 18.74 -58.13
CA SER A 8 -5.72 18.35 -57.69
C SER A 8 -4.81 19.52 -57.25
N SER A 9 -4.03 19.42 -56.15
CA SER A 9 -2.61 18.94 -56.00
C SER A 9 -1.54 20.05 -56.26
N PRO A 10 -0.22 19.84 -56.04
CA PRO A 10 0.51 19.60 -54.77
C PRO A 10 1.81 20.48 -54.62
N ASP A 11 2.59 20.20 -53.58
CA ASP A 11 4.04 20.47 -53.38
C ASP A 11 4.58 21.92 -53.28
N GLU A 12 5.33 22.22 -52.21
CA GLU A 12 6.80 22.17 -52.24
C GLU A 12 7.46 22.60 -50.91
N SER A 13 8.62 22.00 -50.70
CA SER A 13 9.63 22.12 -49.65
C SER A 13 10.20 23.52 -49.40
N GLY A 14 10.67 23.78 -48.17
CA GLY A 14 11.64 24.86 -47.93
C GLY A 14 11.90 25.19 -46.45
N VAL A 15 12.97 24.63 -45.89
CA VAL A 15 13.70 25.06 -44.68
C VAL A 15 15.18 25.18 -45.15
N PRO A 16 16.09 26.04 -44.63
CA PRO A 16 16.12 26.76 -43.34
C PRO A 16 16.55 28.25 -43.41
N SER A 17 16.41 28.97 -42.30
CA SER A 17 17.39 30.02 -41.94
C SER A 17 17.44 30.26 -40.44
N ASN A 18 18.63 30.06 -39.87
CA ASN A 18 19.05 30.42 -38.53
C ASN A 18 18.88 31.92 -38.26
N HIS A 19 18.37 32.29 -37.09
CA HIS A 19 18.91 33.43 -36.36
C HIS A 19 19.00 33.15 -34.87
N ASP A 20 20.23 33.36 -34.41
CA ASP A 20 20.80 33.24 -33.08
C ASP A 20 20.45 34.47 -32.22
N SER A 21 20.73 34.36 -30.92
CA SER A 21 20.85 35.41 -29.88
C SER A 21 19.74 35.53 -28.83
N SER A 22 19.98 34.77 -27.75
CA SER A 22 20.31 35.26 -26.40
C SER A 22 19.22 35.72 -25.40
N ASP A 23 19.29 35.02 -24.26
CA ASP A 23 19.18 35.45 -22.86
C ASP A 23 17.81 35.63 -22.17
N GLY A 24 17.65 34.87 -21.07
CA GLY A 24 16.66 35.10 -20.03
C GLY A 24 16.35 33.85 -19.20
N ARG A 25 17.09 33.65 -18.10
CA ARG A 25 16.95 32.57 -17.12
C ARG A 25 15.63 32.62 -16.34
N GLU A 26 15.14 31.43 -15.95
CA GLU A 26 14.37 31.02 -14.74
C GLU A 26 13.57 29.76 -15.17
N GLY A 27 13.71 28.55 -14.63
CA GLY A 27 13.93 28.12 -13.25
C GLY A 27 12.95 26.96 -13.01
N SER A 28 13.23 25.77 -13.57
CA SER A 28 12.38 24.57 -13.43
C SER A 28 12.68 23.84 -12.11
N PRO A 29 11.66 23.32 -11.39
CA PRO A 29 11.87 22.76 -10.06
C PRO A 29 12.56 21.40 -10.09
N GLU A 30 13.43 21.24 -9.10
CA GLU A 30 14.38 20.17 -8.86
C GLU A 30 13.70 18.79 -8.71
N SER A 31 14.19 17.84 -9.50
CA SER A 31 14.06 16.41 -9.21
C SER A 31 15.03 16.06 -8.07
N GLU A 32 14.52 15.59 -6.93
CA GLU A 32 15.35 15.06 -5.83
C GLU A 32 16.19 13.88 -6.33
N ALA A 33 17.44 14.19 -6.70
CA ALA A 33 18.49 13.21 -6.94
C ALA A 33 19.03 12.76 -5.58
N ILE A 34 18.77 11.50 -5.25
CA ILE A 34 19.37 10.83 -4.10
C ILE A 34 20.87 10.65 -4.43
N ASP A 35 21.73 11.28 -3.63
CA ASP A 35 23.18 11.17 -3.76
C ASP A 35 23.64 9.69 -3.71
N PRO A 36 24.54 9.25 -4.60
CA PRO A 36 25.14 7.93 -4.47
C PRO A 36 26.15 7.93 -3.31
N PRO A 37 26.27 6.83 -2.55
CA PRO A 37 27.25 6.75 -1.47
C PRO A 37 28.68 6.79 -2.04
N PRO A 38 29.69 7.20 -1.23
CA PRO A 38 31.02 7.50 -1.72
C PRO A 38 31.68 6.25 -2.34
N ARG A 39 32.23 6.42 -3.55
CA ARG A 39 33.01 5.41 -4.25
C ARG A 39 34.30 5.12 -3.48
N VAL A 40 34.35 3.98 -2.81
CA VAL A 40 35.62 3.37 -2.38
C VAL A 40 36.08 2.46 -3.52
N ASN A 41 37.03 2.94 -4.31
CA ASN A 41 37.84 2.08 -5.17
C ASN A 41 39.00 1.53 -4.32
N SER A 42 38.93 0.26 -3.98
CA SER A 42 40.14 -0.55 -3.76
C SER A 42 39.83 -1.99 -4.12
N ASP A 43 40.49 -2.45 -5.17
CA ASP A 43 40.52 -3.81 -5.68
C ASP A 43 40.71 -4.84 -4.57
N HIS A 44 39.78 -5.78 -4.40
CA HIS A 44 40.07 -7.11 -3.86
C HIS A 44 39.45 -8.18 -4.76
N ASN A 45 40.35 -9.00 -5.29
CA ASN A 45 40.09 -10.24 -6.01
C ASN A 45 39.30 -11.24 -5.16
N GLY A 46 38.71 -12.23 -5.84
CA GLY A 46 37.72 -13.15 -5.27
C GLY A 46 38.15 -14.09 -4.14
N ALA A 47 37.15 -14.85 -3.69
CA ALA A 47 37.09 -15.75 -2.53
C ALA A 47 37.02 -14.97 -1.19
N THR A 48 36.02 -15.15 -0.33
CA THR A 48 35.41 -16.40 0.13
C THR A 48 33.94 -16.16 0.48
N GLU A 49 33.04 -17.06 0.12
CA GLU A 49 31.80 -17.26 0.88
C GLU A 49 32.23 -17.50 2.33
N GLU A 50 31.95 -16.54 3.22
CA GLU A 50 32.05 -16.77 4.65
C GLU A 50 31.11 -17.94 4.94
N LEU A 51 31.68 -19.12 5.16
CA LEU A 51 30.95 -20.27 5.67
C LEU A 51 30.41 -19.85 7.03
N VAL A 52 29.16 -19.40 7.06
CA VAL A 52 28.48 -19.06 8.31
C VAL A 52 28.28 -20.38 9.04
N VAL A 53 29.16 -20.67 10.00
CA VAL A 53 28.98 -21.81 10.89
C VAL A 53 27.86 -21.45 11.86
N LEU A 54 26.67 -21.97 11.58
CA LEU A 54 25.48 -21.73 12.39
C LEU A 54 25.39 -22.80 13.49
N ASP A 55 25.21 -22.36 14.74
CA ASP A 55 25.03 -23.25 15.90
C ASP A 55 23.62 -23.88 15.85
N CYS A 56 23.53 -25.20 16.06
CA CYS A 56 22.27 -25.94 16.04
C CYS A 56 21.29 -25.54 17.15
N ASN A 57 21.79 -24.86 18.19
CA ASN A 57 20.98 -24.32 19.28
C ASN A 57 20.50 -22.88 19.05
N THR A 58 20.87 -22.25 17.92
CA THR A 58 20.43 -20.89 17.60
C THR A 58 18.93 -20.85 17.33
N THR A 59 18.25 -19.90 17.99
CA THR A 59 16.82 -19.60 17.79
C THR A 59 16.60 -18.56 16.71
N ASP A 60 17.56 -17.67 16.48
CA ASP A 60 17.43 -16.52 15.59
C ASP A 60 18.63 -16.44 14.64
N VAL A 61 18.37 -16.50 13.34
CA VAL A 61 19.40 -16.46 12.30
C VAL A 61 19.18 -15.24 11.42
N ASP A 62 20.12 -14.29 11.49
CA ASP A 62 20.16 -13.11 10.63
C ASP A 62 21.22 -13.26 9.54
N LEU A 63 20.78 -13.36 8.30
CA LEU A 63 21.57 -13.48 7.09
C LEU A 63 21.24 -12.36 6.09
N ASN A 64 20.87 -11.18 6.58
CA ASN A 64 20.50 -10.03 5.77
C ASN A 64 21.70 -9.49 4.96
N HIS A 65 21.46 -9.04 3.73
CA HIS A 65 22.47 -8.40 2.85
C HIS A 65 23.72 -9.24 2.53
N ARG A 66 23.63 -10.57 2.55
CA ARG A 66 24.79 -11.46 2.33
C ARG A 66 24.99 -11.88 0.88
N ARG A 67 24.18 -11.35 -0.06
CA ARG A 67 24.17 -11.74 -1.49
C ARG A 67 23.94 -13.24 -1.70
N ILE A 68 23.27 -13.90 -0.77
CA ILE A 68 22.98 -15.33 -0.81
C ILE A 68 22.07 -15.60 -2.01
N ALA A 69 22.53 -16.42 -2.95
CA ALA A 69 21.76 -16.78 -4.14
C ALA A 69 20.88 -18.02 -3.93
N LYS A 70 21.22 -18.85 -2.94
CA LYS A 70 20.60 -20.13 -2.65
C LYS A 70 20.54 -20.36 -1.15
N ILE A 71 19.41 -20.85 -0.67
CA ILE A 71 19.24 -21.26 0.73
C ILE A 71 19.91 -22.62 0.89
N GLU A 72 20.96 -22.70 1.69
CA GLU A 72 21.66 -23.96 1.97
C GLU A 72 22.39 -23.88 3.31
N ASN A 73 22.83 -25.02 3.83
CA ASN A 73 23.50 -25.15 5.13
C ASN A 73 22.63 -24.75 6.34
N LEU A 74 21.31 -24.92 6.24
CA LEU A 74 20.36 -24.70 7.34
C LEU A 74 19.90 -26.01 8.01
N ASP A 75 20.31 -27.17 7.50
CA ASP A 75 19.79 -28.48 7.93
C ASP A 75 20.06 -28.81 9.41
N SER A 76 21.10 -28.23 10.00
CA SER A 76 21.47 -28.43 11.40
C SER A 76 20.65 -27.60 12.39
N LEU A 77 19.85 -26.63 11.91
CA LEU A 77 19.10 -25.68 12.74
C LEU A 77 17.77 -26.26 13.23
N THR A 78 17.81 -27.20 14.16
CA THR A 78 16.60 -27.89 14.64
C THR A 78 15.75 -27.06 15.62
N ASN A 79 16.31 -25.99 16.19
CA ASN A 79 15.65 -25.16 17.20
C ASN A 79 15.37 -23.72 16.73
N VAL A 80 15.62 -23.41 15.46
CA VAL A 80 15.46 -22.05 14.95
C VAL A 80 13.99 -21.66 14.92
N GLU A 81 13.67 -20.50 15.47
CA GLU A 81 12.34 -19.91 15.48
C GLU A 81 12.23 -18.76 14.46
N THR A 82 13.33 -18.04 14.19
CA THR A 82 13.36 -16.88 13.30
C THR A 82 14.49 -17.00 12.28
N ILE A 83 14.17 -16.82 10.99
CA ILE A 83 15.17 -16.71 9.92
C ILE A 83 14.92 -15.42 9.12
N CYS A 84 15.92 -14.54 9.14
CA CYS A 84 15.95 -13.32 8.33
C CYS A 84 16.92 -13.47 7.16
N LEU A 85 16.38 -13.46 5.94
CA LEU A 85 17.12 -13.55 4.67
C LEU A 85 16.83 -12.34 3.77
N ARG A 86 16.63 -11.17 4.38
CA ARG A 86 16.28 -9.93 3.67
C ARG A 86 17.42 -9.46 2.77
N TRP A 87 17.07 -8.85 1.63
CA TRP A 87 18.03 -8.23 0.72
C TRP A 87 19.12 -9.19 0.19
N ASN A 88 18.69 -10.36 -0.27
CA ASN A 88 19.56 -11.37 -0.85
C ASN A 88 19.22 -11.60 -2.34
N LEU A 89 19.83 -12.60 -2.96
CA LEU A 89 19.66 -12.93 -4.37
C LEU A 89 18.88 -14.24 -4.57
N ILE A 90 18.11 -14.66 -3.56
CA ILE A 90 17.43 -15.95 -3.52
C ILE A 90 16.36 -16.00 -4.61
N LYS A 91 16.41 -17.05 -5.44
CA LYS A 91 15.46 -17.24 -6.55
C LYS A 91 14.38 -18.27 -6.26
N ARG A 92 14.64 -19.19 -5.32
CA ARG A 92 13.77 -20.30 -4.97
C ARG A 92 13.80 -20.52 -3.47
N ILE A 93 12.66 -20.93 -2.93
CA ILE A 93 12.54 -21.39 -1.56
C ILE A 93 12.89 -22.87 -1.57
N GLU A 94 13.95 -23.26 -0.88
CA GLU A 94 14.46 -24.64 -0.86
C GLU A 94 15.23 -24.90 0.44
N ASN A 95 15.45 -26.17 0.77
CA ASN A 95 16.26 -26.61 1.91
C ASN A 95 15.75 -26.08 3.27
N LEU A 96 14.42 -26.08 3.47
CA LEU A 96 13.76 -25.71 4.72
C LEU A 96 13.09 -26.91 5.42
N ASP A 97 13.34 -28.13 4.94
CA ASP A 97 12.57 -29.33 5.31
C ASP A 97 12.66 -29.70 6.79
N ASN A 98 13.78 -29.39 7.44
CA ASN A 98 14.05 -29.74 8.84
C ASN A 98 13.62 -28.65 9.85
N LEU A 99 13.14 -27.49 9.37
CA LEU A 99 12.93 -26.29 10.19
C LEU A 99 11.53 -26.23 10.80
N SER A 100 11.07 -27.33 11.40
CA SER A 100 9.71 -27.45 11.94
C SER A 100 9.43 -26.53 13.15
N SER A 101 10.47 -26.04 13.84
CA SER A 101 10.37 -25.06 14.94
C SER A 101 10.15 -23.62 14.45
N LEU A 102 10.31 -23.36 13.15
CA LEU A 102 10.30 -22.01 12.60
C LEU A 102 8.92 -21.35 12.76
N ARG A 103 8.93 -20.13 13.28
CA ARG A 103 7.77 -19.27 13.51
C ARG A 103 7.79 -18.05 12.61
N GLU A 104 8.96 -17.56 12.24
CA GLU A 104 9.13 -16.37 11.42
C GLU A 104 10.14 -16.59 10.31
N LEU A 105 9.70 -16.37 9.07
CA LEU A 105 10.52 -16.47 7.87
C LEU A 105 10.41 -15.18 7.06
N GLU A 106 11.54 -14.49 6.93
CA GLU A 106 11.62 -13.23 6.19
C GLU A 106 12.50 -13.38 4.95
N LEU A 107 11.88 -13.26 3.79
CA LEU A 107 12.48 -13.33 2.46
C LEU A 107 12.29 -12.01 1.70
N TYR A 108 12.14 -10.91 2.43
CA TYR A 108 11.98 -9.55 1.90
C TYR A 108 13.09 -9.20 0.89
N ASP A 109 12.72 -8.60 -0.23
CA ASP A 109 13.64 -8.13 -1.29
C ASP A 109 14.61 -9.22 -1.76
N ASN A 110 14.03 -10.20 -2.44
CA ASN A 110 14.71 -11.31 -3.11
C ASN A 110 14.21 -11.45 -4.55
N GLN A 111 14.52 -12.56 -5.20
CA GLN A 111 14.16 -12.82 -6.60
C GLN A 111 13.21 -14.01 -6.76
N ILE A 112 12.47 -14.35 -5.70
CA ILE A 112 11.56 -15.50 -5.64
C ILE A 112 10.40 -15.28 -6.61
N THR A 113 10.07 -16.32 -7.37
CA THR A 113 9.01 -16.26 -8.40
C THR A 113 7.80 -17.13 -8.09
N VAL A 114 7.99 -18.13 -7.22
CA VAL A 114 6.99 -19.14 -6.84
C VAL A 114 7.11 -19.37 -5.34
N ILE A 115 5.96 -19.46 -4.66
CA ILE A 115 5.90 -19.91 -3.27
C ILE A 115 5.89 -21.44 -3.31
N GLU A 116 6.94 -22.07 -2.82
CA GLU A 116 7.14 -23.52 -2.84
C GLU A 116 7.88 -23.98 -1.57
N ASN A 117 7.84 -25.27 -1.26
CA ASN A 117 8.64 -25.90 -0.19
C ASN A 117 8.43 -25.31 1.22
N LEU A 118 7.24 -24.77 1.51
CA LEU A 118 6.86 -24.28 2.85
C LEU A 118 6.04 -25.28 3.66
N THR A 119 5.62 -26.41 3.06
CA THR A 119 4.79 -27.45 3.72
C THR A 119 5.33 -27.93 5.08
N PRO A 120 6.66 -28.09 5.28
CA PRO A 120 7.21 -28.52 6.57
C PRO A 120 7.08 -27.50 7.72
N LEU A 121 6.85 -26.21 7.40
CA LEU A 121 6.86 -25.10 8.35
C LEU A 121 5.50 -24.94 9.06
N VAL A 122 5.03 -26.02 9.68
CA VAL A 122 3.69 -26.10 10.29
C VAL A 122 3.47 -25.17 11.49
N ASN A 123 4.54 -24.61 12.05
CA ASN A 123 4.52 -23.66 13.17
C ASN A 123 4.69 -22.20 12.75
N LEU A 124 4.76 -21.92 11.45
CA LEU A 124 4.99 -20.57 10.94
C LEU A 124 3.82 -19.63 11.30
N GLU A 125 4.15 -18.52 11.95
CA GLU A 125 3.24 -17.46 12.36
C GLU A 125 3.41 -16.20 11.51
N VAL A 126 4.63 -15.93 11.02
CA VAL A 126 4.97 -14.76 10.21
C VAL A 126 5.71 -15.20 8.95
N LEU A 127 5.21 -14.77 7.80
CA LEU A 127 5.84 -14.99 6.50
C LEU A 127 5.90 -13.66 5.75
N ASP A 128 7.12 -13.21 5.44
CA ASP A 128 7.36 -12.05 4.59
C ASP A 128 8.06 -12.47 3.29
N ILE A 129 7.36 -12.34 2.17
CA ILE A 129 7.91 -12.53 0.81
C ILE A 129 7.66 -11.24 0.00
N SER A 130 7.69 -10.08 0.65
CA SER A 130 7.54 -8.78 -0.01
C SER A 130 8.75 -8.48 -0.91
N PHE A 131 8.56 -7.59 -1.89
CA PHE A 131 9.59 -7.19 -2.86
C PHE A 131 10.21 -8.38 -3.60
N ASN A 132 9.36 -9.29 -4.06
CA ASN A 132 9.75 -10.44 -4.86
C ASN A 132 9.08 -10.39 -6.24
N ARG A 133 9.03 -11.52 -6.95
CA ARG A 133 8.47 -11.64 -8.31
C ARG A 133 7.36 -12.68 -8.36
N VAL A 134 6.73 -12.97 -7.22
CA VAL A 134 5.65 -13.95 -7.06
C VAL A 134 4.44 -13.51 -7.88
N ARG A 135 3.84 -14.46 -8.60
CA ARG A 135 2.69 -14.20 -9.48
C ARG A 135 1.37 -14.76 -8.97
N LYS A 136 1.44 -15.77 -8.10
CA LYS A 136 0.29 -16.53 -7.61
C LYS A 136 0.44 -16.82 -6.13
N LEU A 137 -0.69 -16.93 -5.47
CA LEU A 137 -0.81 -17.43 -4.11
C LEU A 137 -1.03 -18.94 -4.20
N GLU A 138 -0.06 -19.73 -3.78
CA GLU A 138 -0.10 -21.20 -3.86
C GLU A 138 0.79 -21.80 -2.77
N ASN A 139 0.55 -23.06 -2.43
CA ASN A 139 1.37 -23.83 -1.48
C ASN A 139 1.40 -23.24 -0.05
N LEU A 140 0.29 -22.63 0.38
CA LEU A 140 0.12 -22.07 1.72
C LEU A 140 -0.78 -22.95 2.61
N GLU A 141 -1.28 -24.08 2.11
CA GLU A 141 -2.32 -24.92 2.75
C GLU A 141 -1.89 -25.47 4.12
N GLY A 142 -0.59 -25.75 4.29
CA GLY A 142 -0.03 -26.27 5.54
C GLY A 142 0.15 -25.22 6.65
N LEU A 143 0.15 -23.92 6.32
CA LEU A 143 0.53 -22.84 7.23
C LEU A 143 -0.65 -22.35 8.10
N THR A 144 -1.36 -23.28 8.73
CA THR A 144 -2.62 -22.99 9.44
C THR A 144 -2.48 -22.09 10.67
N LYS A 145 -1.26 -21.91 11.19
CA LYS A 145 -0.93 -21.03 12.33
C LYS A 145 -0.48 -19.63 11.91
N LEU A 146 -0.49 -19.33 10.61
CA LEU A 146 -0.03 -18.05 10.10
C LEU A 146 -0.91 -16.91 10.60
N LYS A 147 -0.30 -15.91 11.23
CA LYS A 147 -0.93 -14.70 11.77
C LYS A 147 -0.66 -13.48 10.90
N LYS A 148 0.52 -13.41 10.27
CA LYS A 148 0.91 -12.27 9.43
C LYS A 148 1.49 -12.77 8.10
N LEU A 149 0.96 -12.25 7.00
CA LEU A 149 1.43 -12.57 5.65
C LEU A 149 1.72 -11.27 4.89
N PHE A 150 2.98 -11.07 4.52
CA PHE A 150 3.43 -9.91 3.77
C PHE A 150 3.86 -10.32 2.36
N LEU A 151 3.20 -9.73 1.37
CA LEU A 151 3.40 -10.01 -0.06
C LEU A 151 3.41 -8.70 -0.88
N CYS A 152 3.80 -7.60 -0.23
CA CYS A 152 3.87 -6.28 -0.86
C CYS A 152 4.85 -6.30 -2.04
N ALA A 153 4.63 -5.47 -3.07
CA ALA A 153 5.53 -5.30 -4.20
C ALA A 153 5.86 -6.63 -4.93
N ASN A 154 4.81 -7.35 -5.33
CA ASN A 154 4.91 -8.59 -6.12
C ASN A 154 4.17 -8.44 -7.46
N LYS A 155 3.89 -9.55 -8.14
CA LYS A 155 3.19 -9.59 -9.43
C LYS A 155 1.87 -10.36 -9.34
N ILE A 156 1.29 -10.46 -8.14
CA ILE A 156 0.07 -11.21 -7.86
C ILE A 156 -1.12 -10.53 -8.54
N SER A 157 -1.89 -11.28 -9.32
CA SER A 157 -3.05 -10.75 -10.05
C SER A 157 -4.39 -11.11 -9.43
N LYS A 158 -4.42 -12.10 -8.54
CA LYS A 158 -5.63 -12.67 -7.97
C LYS A 158 -5.40 -13.06 -6.51
N ILE A 159 -6.40 -12.82 -5.68
CA ILE A 159 -6.47 -13.34 -4.31
C ILE A 159 -7.09 -14.74 -4.39
N GLU A 160 -6.34 -15.76 -3.97
CA GLU A 160 -6.75 -17.17 -4.01
C GLU A 160 -5.94 -17.97 -3.00
N ASN A 161 -6.41 -19.17 -2.66
CA ASN A 161 -5.69 -20.11 -1.78
C ASN A 161 -5.30 -19.52 -0.40
N LEU A 162 -6.19 -18.73 0.21
CA LEU A 162 -6.02 -18.21 1.58
C LEU A 162 -7.11 -18.68 2.56
N ASN A 163 -8.16 -19.35 2.08
CA ASN A 163 -9.36 -19.66 2.89
C ASN A 163 -9.09 -20.51 4.14
N HIS A 164 -7.98 -21.26 4.17
CA HIS A 164 -7.55 -22.09 5.29
C HIS A 164 -6.78 -21.33 6.39
N LEU A 165 -6.36 -20.08 6.14
CA LEU A 165 -5.59 -19.26 7.08
C LEU A 165 -6.49 -18.53 8.08
N GLN A 166 -7.29 -19.27 8.84
CA GLN A 166 -8.31 -18.70 9.75
C GLN A 166 -7.72 -17.88 10.91
N GLN A 167 -6.45 -18.12 11.26
CA GLN A 167 -5.73 -17.39 12.31
C GLN A 167 -5.04 -16.12 11.77
N LEU A 168 -5.15 -15.83 10.47
CA LEU A 168 -4.49 -14.67 9.88
C LEU A 168 -5.11 -13.38 10.42
N GLU A 169 -4.28 -12.56 11.04
CA GLU A 169 -4.66 -11.27 11.60
C GLU A 169 -4.26 -10.11 10.68
N LEU A 170 -3.19 -10.27 9.90
CA LEU A 170 -2.68 -9.26 8.98
C LEU A 170 -2.39 -9.86 7.60
N LEU A 171 -2.96 -9.25 6.57
CA LEU A 171 -2.68 -9.56 5.17
C LEU A 171 -2.26 -8.29 4.42
N GLU A 172 -1.02 -8.27 3.94
CA GLU A 172 -0.46 -7.18 3.14
C GLU A 172 -0.22 -7.65 1.69
N LEU A 173 -0.98 -7.06 0.76
CA LEU A 173 -0.98 -7.35 -0.67
C LEU A 173 -0.81 -6.06 -1.50
N GLY A 174 -0.24 -5.01 -0.91
CA GLY A 174 0.06 -3.75 -1.55
C GLY A 174 1.00 -3.89 -2.75
N ASP A 175 0.93 -2.93 -3.67
CA ASP A 175 1.78 -2.88 -4.89
C ASP A 175 1.81 -4.21 -5.67
N ASN A 176 0.62 -4.64 -6.07
CA ASN A 176 0.40 -5.86 -6.86
C ASN A 176 -0.45 -5.54 -8.09
N LYS A 177 -1.02 -6.56 -8.73
CA LYS A 177 -1.83 -6.44 -9.94
C LYS A 177 -3.27 -6.91 -9.73
N ILE A 178 -3.74 -6.91 -8.48
CA ILE A 178 -5.07 -7.38 -8.08
C ILE A 178 -6.13 -6.44 -8.64
N ARG A 179 -7.20 -7.02 -9.19
CA ARG A 179 -8.31 -6.28 -9.81
C ARG A 179 -9.62 -6.39 -9.05
N THR A 180 -9.76 -7.44 -8.24
CA THR A 180 -10.98 -7.81 -7.56
C THR A 180 -10.63 -8.30 -6.16
N ILE A 181 -11.42 -7.87 -5.18
CA ILE A 181 -11.40 -8.43 -3.83
C ILE A 181 -12.27 -9.68 -3.87
N GLU A 182 -11.69 -10.84 -3.58
CA GLU A 182 -12.35 -12.15 -3.64
C GLU A 182 -11.61 -13.15 -2.75
N ASN A 183 -12.27 -14.25 -2.38
CA ASN A 183 -11.65 -15.37 -1.66
C ASN A 183 -11.02 -14.97 -0.31
N LEU A 184 -11.67 -14.05 0.42
CA LEU A 184 -11.30 -13.64 1.78
C LEU A 184 -12.26 -14.17 2.85
N ASP A 185 -13.32 -14.89 2.46
CA ASP A 185 -14.41 -15.29 3.37
C ASP A 185 -13.94 -16.18 4.54
N GLY A 186 -12.87 -16.95 4.34
CA GLY A 186 -12.28 -17.79 5.38
C GLY A 186 -11.40 -17.05 6.40
N LEU A 187 -11.03 -15.79 6.15
CA LEU A 187 -10.11 -15.01 6.99
C LEU A 187 -10.84 -14.31 8.15
N THR A 188 -11.61 -15.05 8.94
CA THR A 188 -12.47 -14.49 9.99
C THR A 188 -11.69 -13.81 11.13
N GLY A 189 -10.41 -14.14 11.30
CA GLY A 189 -9.51 -13.52 12.28
C GLY A 189 -8.86 -12.21 11.83
N LEU A 190 -9.09 -11.77 10.59
CA LEU A 190 -8.36 -10.66 9.98
C LEU A 190 -8.71 -9.33 10.65
N LYS A 191 -7.68 -8.62 11.09
CA LYS A 191 -7.75 -7.28 11.72
C LYS A 191 -7.21 -6.20 10.79
N SER A 192 -6.20 -6.52 9.98
CA SER A 192 -5.57 -5.56 9.07
C SER A 192 -5.48 -6.12 7.65
N LEU A 193 -6.02 -5.37 6.68
CA LEU A 193 -5.98 -5.71 5.26
C LEU A 193 -5.44 -4.53 4.47
N PHE A 194 -4.32 -4.74 3.79
CA PHE A 194 -3.69 -3.74 2.95
C PHE A 194 -3.67 -4.19 1.49
N LEU A 195 -4.30 -3.40 0.64
CA LEU A 195 -4.50 -3.63 -0.79
C LEU A 195 -4.12 -2.39 -1.60
N GLY A 196 -3.29 -1.51 -1.05
CA GLY A 196 -2.86 -0.27 -1.69
C GLY A 196 -2.10 -0.52 -3.00
N LYS A 197 -2.05 0.46 -3.91
CA LYS A 197 -1.33 0.38 -5.19
C LYS A 197 -1.70 -0.86 -6.01
N ASN A 198 -2.98 -1.16 -6.13
CA ASN A 198 -3.51 -2.24 -6.96
C ASN A 198 -4.36 -1.68 -8.12
N LYS A 199 -5.16 -2.53 -8.76
CA LYS A 199 -6.07 -2.18 -9.85
C LYS A 199 -7.53 -2.47 -9.49
N ILE A 200 -7.86 -2.45 -8.19
CA ILE A 200 -9.18 -2.76 -7.67
C ILE A 200 -10.15 -1.66 -8.10
N THR A 201 -11.32 -2.07 -8.60
CA THR A 201 -12.32 -1.14 -9.13
C THR A 201 -13.56 -1.01 -8.26
N ARG A 202 -13.82 -1.96 -7.36
CA ARG A 202 -15.01 -2.01 -6.51
C ARG A 202 -14.70 -2.59 -5.14
N LEU A 203 -15.43 -2.10 -4.14
CA LEU A 203 -15.46 -2.65 -2.80
C LEU A 203 -16.52 -3.76 -2.75
N GLN A 204 -16.08 -4.99 -2.54
CA GLN A 204 -16.95 -6.16 -2.53
C GLN A 204 -16.28 -7.29 -1.74
N ASN A 205 -17.08 -8.27 -1.29
CA ASN A 205 -16.60 -9.48 -0.63
C ASN A 205 -15.79 -9.20 0.65
N LEU A 206 -16.21 -8.20 1.42
CA LEU A 206 -15.64 -7.85 2.72
C LEU A 206 -16.59 -8.20 3.89
N ASP A 207 -17.81 -8.65 3.61
CA ASP A 207 -18.89 -8.80 4.60
C ASP A 207 -18.57 -9.78 5.74
N SER A 208 -17.69 -10.75 5.49
CA SER A 208 -17.23 -11.74 6.48
C SER A 208 -16.20 -11.18 7.47
N LEU A 209 -15.50 -10.09 7.12
CA LEU A 209 -14.36 -9.55 7.86
C LEU A 209 -14.81 -8.63 9.00
N ILE A 210 -15.74 -9.11 9.84
CA ILE A 210 -16.37 -8.32 10.91
C ILE A 210 -15.39 -7.81 11.99
N ASN A 211 -14.22 -8.44 12.08
CA ASN A 211 -13.13 -8.08 13.01
C ASN A 211 -12.12 -7.10 12.40
N LEU A 212 -12.29 -6.70 11.14
CA LEU A 212 -11.36 -5.81 10.47
C LEU A 212 -11.37 -4.43 11.12
N GLN A 213 -10.19 -3.97 11.49
CA GLN A 213 -9.91 -2.70 12.16
C GLN A 213 -9.23 -1.72 11.19
N ILE A 214 -8.32 -2.21 10.35
CA ILE A 214 -7.55 -1.38 9.42
C ILE A 214 -7.78 -1.87 7.99
N LEU A 215 -8.22 -0.97 7.12
CA LEU A 215 -8.40 -1.24 5.69
C LEU A 215 -7.63 -0.20 4.85
N GLY A 216 -6.57 -0.66 4.20
CA GLY A 216 -5.77 0.13 3.27
C GLY A 216 -6.10 -0.16 1.81
N LEU A 217 -6.56 0.84 1.07
CA LEU A 217 -6.99 0.76 -0.34
C LEU A 217 -6.48 1.94 -1.18
N GLN A 218 -5.49 2.66 -0.67
CA GLN A 218 -4.89 3.80 -1.34
C GLN A 218 -4.37 3.46 -2.74
N SER A 219 -4.42 4.41 -3.69
CA SER A 219 -3.92 4.20 -5.06
C SER A 219 -4.57 3.00 -5.78
N ASN A 220 -5.90 2.97 -5.82
CA ASN A 220 -6.68 2.01 -6.59
C ASN A 220 -7.53 2.72 -7.64
N ARG A 221 -8.57 2.06 -8.17
CA ARG A 221 -9.48 2.58 -9.20
C ARG A 221 -10.93 2.56 -8.71
N ILE A 222 -11.13 2.68 -7.40
CA ILE A 222 -12.44 2.61 -6.76
C ILE A 222 -13.15 3.94 -6.98
N THR A 223 -14.40 3.90 -7.43
CA THR A 223 -15.19 5.11 -7.72
C THR A 223 -16.34 5.34 -6.75
N LYS A 224 -16.61 4.38 -5.87
CA LYS A 224 -17.74 4.41 -4.94
C LYS A 224 -17.37 3.74 -3.63
N ILE A 225 -17.82 4.31 -2.51
CA ILE A 225 -17.76 3.67 -1.20
C ILE A 225 -19.00 2.78 -1.06
N GLU A 226 -18.80 1.48 -0.87
CA GLU A 226 -19.85 0.48 -0.70
C GLU A 226 -19.31 -0.76 -0.01
N GLY A 227 -20.17 -1.68 0.44
CA GLY A 227 -19.73 -2.96 1.01
C GLY A 227 -19.02 -2.89 2.37
N LEU A 228 -19.04 -1.75 3.06
CA LEU A 228 -18.39 -1.56 4.38
C LEU A 228 -19.35 -1.75 5.57
N GLY A 229 -20.65 -1.97 5.31
CA GLY A 229 -21.69 -1.95 6.34
C GLY A 229 -21.58 -3.05 7.41
N ARG A 230 -20.87 -4.14 7.14
CA ARG A 230 -20.59 -5.22 8.11
C ARG A 230 -19.30 -5.03 8.89
N LEU A 231 -18.44 -4.10 8.48
CA LEU A 231 -17.14 -3.83 9.11
C LEU A 231 -17.29 -2.92 10.35
N VAL A 232 -18.08 -3.39 11.32
CA VAL A 232 -18.44 -2.61 12.53
C VAL A 232 -17.27 -2.38 13.48
N SER A 233 -16.15 -3.09 13.28
CA SER A 233 -14.91 -2.94 14.04
C SER A 233 -13.92 -1.98 13.39
N LEU A 234 -14.23 -1.43 12.22
CA LEU A 234 -13.32 -0.61 11.44
C LEU A 234 -12.99 0.70 12.17
N ASP A 235 -11.69 0.91 12.34
CA ASP A 235 -11.08 2.02 13.07
C ASP A 235 -10.33 2.96 12.10
N GLN A 236 -9.65 2.39 11.11
CA GLN A 236 -8.85 3.14 10.14
C GLN A 236 -9.20 2.73 8.71
N LEU A 237 -9.57 3.73 7.90
CA LEU A 237 -9.89 3.54 6.49
C LEU A 237 -9.03 4.46 5.63
N TYR A 238 -8.14 3.87 4.84
CA TYR A 238 -7.29 4.58 3.89
C TYR A 238 -7.75 4.33 2.46
N MET A 239 -8.27 5.37 1.80
CA MET A 239 -8.81 5.30 0.44
C MET A 239 -8.28 6.44 -0.44
N SER A 240 -7.15 7.03 -0.09
CA SER A 240 -6.53 8.09 -0.89
C SER A 240 -6.18 7.67 -2.32
N HIS A 241 -6.09 8.64 -3.24
CA HIS A 241 -5.74 8.38 -4.64
C HIS A 241 -6.67 7.35 -5.31
N ASN A 242 -7.98 7.59 -5.22
CA ASN A 242 -9.01 6.82 -5.91
C ASN A 242 -9.87 7.76 -6.79
N GLY A 243 -10.99 7.25 -7.29
CA GLY A 243 -11.94 8.02 -8.11
C GLY A 243 -13.27 8.28 -7.41
N VAL A 244 -13.31 8.24 -6.08
CA VAL A 244 -14.56 8.40 -5.30
C VAL A 244 -15.10 9.82 -5.46
N SER A 245 -16.39 9.93 -5.77
CA SER A 245 -17.05 11.24 -5.99
C SER A 245 -18.08 11.61 -4.91
N VAL A 246 -18.53 10.64 -4.11
CA VAL A 246 -19.56 10.83 -3.08
C VAL A 246 -19.11 10.16 -1.80
N LEU A 247 -19.30 10.85 -0.67
CA LEU A 247 -19.09 10.31 0.66
C LEU A 247 -20.37 9.64 1.14
N GLU A 248 -20.38 8.31 1.14
CA GLU A 248 -21.54 7.49 1.49
C GLU A 248 -21.13 6.15 2.11
N ALA A 249 -22.11 5.35 2.53
CA ALA A 249 -21.94 3.97 2.99
C ALA A 249 -21.02 3.74 4.20
N LEU A 250 -20.87 4.75 5.08
CA LEU A 250 -20.11 4.68 6.33
C LEU A 250 -20.99 4.65 7.60
N SER A 251 -22.31 4.41 7.46
CA SER A 251 -23.29 4.54 8.56
C SER A 251 -23.00 3.67 9.78
N ASN A 252 -22.40 2.50 9.57
CA ASN A 252 -22.17 1.50 10.63
C ASN A 252 -20.75 1.51 11.19
N ASN A 253 -19.83 2.26 10.59
CA ASN A 253 -18.42 2.28 10.95
C ASN A 253 -18.15 3.34 12.04
N THR A 254 -18.95 3.34 13.11
CA THR A 254 -18.95 4.36 14.17
C THR A 254 -17.68 4.40 15.01
N LYS A 255 -16.83 3.39 14.88
CA LYS A 255 -15.53 3.30 15.56
C LYS A 255 -14.40 3.99 14.80
N LEU A 256 -14.63 4.50 13.58
CA LEU A 256 -13.59 5.16 12.79
C LEU A 256 -12.94 6.31 13.56
N GLN A 257 -11.62 6.22 13.74
CA GLN A 257 -10.76 7.28 14.25
C GLN A 257 -9.98 7.98 13.13
N THR A 258 -9.58 7.23 12.10
CA THR A 258 -8.86 7.76 10.94
C THR A 258 -9.65 7.50 9.65
N LEU A 259 -9.96 8.57 8.94
CA LEU A 259 -10.57 8.51 7.61
C LEU A 259 -9.73 9.29 6.61
N ASP A 260 -9.07 8.57 5.73
CA ASP A 260 -8.29 9.12 4.62
C ASP A 260 -9.03 8.93 3.29
N LEU A 261 -9.46 10.04 2.72
CA LEU A 261 -10.06 10.16 1.39
C LEU A 261 -9.32 11.20 0.54
N ALA A 262 -8.05 11.48 0.84
CA ALA A 262 -7.25 12.43 0.10
C ALA A 262 -7.14 12.08 -1.39
N CYS A 263 -6.96 13.08 -2.26
CA CYS A 263 -6.76 12.89 -3.69
C CYS A 263 -7.89 12.05 -4.34
N ASN A 264 -9.14 12.40 -4.06
CA ASN A 264 -10.33 11.84 -4.69
C ASN A 264 -11.07 12.94 -5.49
N ARG A 265 -12.37 12.75 -5.78
CA ARG A 265 -13.21 13.67 -6.54
C ARG A 265 -14.45 14.09 -5.76
N VAL A 266 -14.38 14.07 -4.43
CA VAL A 266 -15.54 14.34 -3.57
C VAL A 266 -15.77 15.86 -3.50
N ALA A 267 -16.98 16.29 -3.86
CA ALA A 267 -17.33 17.71 -3.91
C ALA A 267 -18.01 18.22 -2.62
N LYS A 268 -18.49 17.32 -1.77
CA LYS A 268 -19.26 17.65 -0.58
C LYS A 268 -18.89 16.72 0.57
N ILE A 269 -18.68 17.29 1.75
CA ILE A 269 -18.58 16.52 2.99
C ILE A 269 -20.00 16.32 3.51
N GLU A 270 -20.44 15.08 3.61
CA GLU A 270 -21.78 14.69 4.05
C GLU A 270 -21.76 13.25 4.59
N ASN A 271 -22.83 12.87 5.30
CA ASN A 271 -23.03 11.51 5.80
C ASN A 271 -21.92 11.01 6.74
N ILE A 272 -21.32 11.90 7.55
CA ILE A 272 -20.27 11.54 8.52
C ILE A 272 -20.49 12.11 9.93
N SER A 273 -21.57 12.84 10.18
CA SER A 273 -21.87 13.41 11.50
C SER A 273 -22.06 12.37 12.62
N HIS A 274 -22.27 11.10 12.30
CA HIS A 274 -22.29 10.01 13.28
C HIS A 274 -20.90 9.46 13.64
N LEU A 275 -19.84 9.84 12.92
CA LEU A 275 -18.46 9.41 13.17
C LEU A 275 -17.80 10.24 14.29
N VAL A 276 -18.40 10.18 15.48
CA VAL A 276 -18.05 11.01 16.64
C VAL A 276 -16.66 10.73 17.23
N ASN A 277 -16.05 9.60 16.86
CA ASN A 277 -14.73 9.17 17.33
C ASN A 277 -13.59 9.58 16.39
N LEU A 278 -13.86 10.30 15.29
CA LEU A 278 -12.81 10.75 14.38
C LEU A 278 -11.79 11.64 15.09
N GLU A 279 -10.51 11.28 14.93
CA GLU A 279 -9.35 11.99 15.42
C GLU A 279 -8.56 12.61 14.25
N GLU A 280 -8.53 11.91 13.11
CA GLU A 280 -7.86 12.33 11.90
C GLU A 280 -8.75 12.23 10.66
N PHE A 281 -8.81 13.32 9.90
CA PHE A 281 -9.57 13.39 8.66
C PHE A 281 -8.71 13.96 7.53
N TRP A 282 -8.28 13.10 6.62
CA TRP A 282 -7.44 13.49 5.48
C TRP A 282 -8.31 13.61 4.24
N PHE A 283 -8.51 14.83 3.76
CA PHE A 283 -9.44 15.16 2.68
C PHE A 283 -8.85 16.13 1.67
N ASN A 284 -7.53 16.32 1.69
CA ASN A 284 -6.79 17.17 0.75
C ASN A 284 -6.94 16.66 -0.69
N GLY A 285 -6.82 17.56 -1.66
CA GLY A 285 -6.91 17.20 -3.09
C GLY A 285 -8.30 16.67 -3.52
N ASN A 286 -9.37 17.21 -2.94
CA ASN A 286 -10.76 16.94 -3.33
C ASN A 286 -11.40 18.20 -3.99
N GLN A 287 -12.73 18.26 -4.07
CA GLN A 287 -13.47 19.30 -4.79
C GLN A 287 -14.43 20.09 -3.88
N VAL A 288 -14.15 20.18 -2.57
CA VAL A 288 -15.03 20.87 -1.62
C VAL A 288 -15.02 22.38 -1.85
N THR A 289 -16.19 22.97 -2.07
CA THR A 289 -16.38 24.42 -2.26
C THR A 289 -17.15 25.10 -1.14
N ASN A 290 -17.97 24.37 -0.39
CA ASN A 290 -18.91 24.94 0.57
C ASN A 290 -18.41 24.82 2.01
N TRP A 291 -18.26 25.95 2.68
CA TRP A 291 -17.82 26.02 4.08
C TRP A 291 -18.77 25.33 5.07
N LYS A 292 -20.07 25.27 4.77
CA LYS A 292 -21.06 24.61 5.64
C LYS A 292 -20.88 23.10 5.72
N ASP A 293 -20.18 22.50 4.76
CA ASP A 293 -19.95 21.06 4.76
C ASP A 293 -19.06 20.64 5.95
N LEU A 294 -18.27 21.56 6.51
CA LEU A 294 -17.48 21.30 7.73
C LEU A 294 -18.34 21.12 8.98
N ASP A 295 -19.60 21.57 8.97
CA ASP A 295 -20.51 21.38 10.10
C ASP A 295 -20.77 19.89 10.38
N GLU A 296 -20.61 19.01 9.36
CA GLU A 296 -20.70 17.56 9.51
C GLU A 296 -19.61 16.98 10.42
N LEU A 297 -18.46 17.65 10.55
CA LEU A 297 -17.36 17.23 11.42
C LEU A 297 -17.49 17.77 12.85
N SER A 298 -18.43 18.67 13.11
CA SER A 298 -18.58 19.33 14.41
C SER A 298 -18.94 18.38 15.56
N SER A 299 -19.51 17.22 15.24
CA SER A 299 -19.84 16.17 16.21
C SER A 299 -18.61 15.40 16.69
N ALA A 300 -17.53 15.36 15.90
CA ALA A 300 -16.27 14.70 16.23
C ALA A 300 -15.42 15.59 17.15
N LYS A 301 -15.79 15.62 18.44
CA LYS A 301 -15.13 16.48 19.45
C LYS A 301 -13.66 16.11 19.69
N GLY A 302 -13.28 14.88 19.35
CA GLY A 302 -11.91 14.37 19.43
C GLY A 302 -11.04 14.72 18.23
N LEU A 303 -11.59 15.38 17.19
CA LEU A 303 -10.87 15.66 15.95
C LEU A 303 -9.69 16.59 16.20
N GLN A 304 -8.48 16.09 15.93
CA GLN A 304 -7.21 16.78 16.17
C GLN A 304 -6.58 17.29 14.89
N THR A 305 -6.68 16.51 13.81
CA THR A 305 -5.98 16.77 12.55
C THR A 305 -6.92 16.73 11.37
N VAL A 306 -6.85 17.78 10.54
CA VAL A 306 -7.59 17.86 9.27
C VAL A 306 -6.65 18.29 8.16
N TYR A 307 -6.67 17.57 7.04
CA TYR A 307 -6.06 18.01 5.79
C TYR A 307 -7.17 18.38 4.80
N LEU A 308 -7.20 19.63 4.37
CA LEU A 308 -8.16 20.17 3.39
C LEU A 308 -7.46 20.94 2.27
N GLU A 309 -6.13 21.07 2.29
CA GLU A 309 -5.35 21.67 1.23
C GLU A 309 -5.66 21.07 -0.15
N GLY A 310 -5.55 21.87 -1.20
CA GLY A 310 -5.86 21.42 -2.56
C GLY A 310 -7.35 21.27 -2.88
N ASN A 311 -8.26 21.55 -1.93
CA ASN A 311 -9.67 21.78 -2.24
C ASN A 311 -9.92 23.22 -2.72
N PRO A 312 -11.00 23.50 -3.47
CA PRO A 312 -11.39 24.87 -3.81
C PRO A 312 -11.51 25.83 -2.62
N VAL A 313 -11.98 25.38 -1.45
CA VAL A 313 -12.00 26.19 -0.20
C VAL A 313 -10.61 26.68 0.23
N HIS A 314 -9.54 26.00 -0.18
CA HIS A 314 -8.16 26.39 0.15
C HIS A 314 -7.75 27.73 -0.47
N GLN A 315 -8.41 28.16 -1.56
CA GLN A 315 -8.13 29.44 -2.23
C GLN A 315 -8.63 30.66 -1.43
N ASP A 316 -9.41 30.46 -0.37
CA ASP A 316 -9.89 31.54 0.49
C ASP A 316 -8.73 32.11 1.33
N PRO A 317 -8.43 33.42 1.27
CA PRO A 317 -7.36 34.03 2.08
C PRO A 317 -7.54 33.85 3.59
N THR A 318 -8.77 33.58 4.04
CA THR A 318 -9.13 33.33 5.43
C THR A 318 -9.30 31.84 5.77
N TYR A 319 -8.89 30.95 4.86
CA TYR A 319 -9.07 29.50 4.94
C TYR A 319 -8.78 28.92 6.33
N ARG A 320 -7.56 29.10 6.85
CA ARG A 320 -7.18 28.55 8.17
C ARG A 320 -8.05 29.06 9.31
N ARG A 321 -8.40 30.36 9.28
CA ARG A 321 -9.26 30.98 10.29
C ARG A 321 -10.67 30.38 10.23
N LYS A 322 -11.23 30.17 9.04
CA LYS A 322 -12.55 29.57 8.85
C LYS A 322 -12.58 28.11 9.29
N VAL A 323 -11.57 27.31 8.92
CA VAL A 323 -11.43 25.92 9.39
C VAL A 323 -11.39 25.88 10.92
N LYS A 324 -10.55 26.70 11.55
CA LYS A 324 -10.43 26.75 13.02
C LYS A 324 -11.69 27.28 13.73
N LEU A 325 -12.45 28.19 13.11
CA LEU A 325 -13.73 28.66 13.64
C LEU A 325 -14.82 27.58 13.57
N ALA A 326 -14.86 26.80 12.48
CA ALA A 326 -15.80 25.68 12.34
C ALA A 326 -15.43 24.51 13.27
N LEU A 327 -14.13 24.23 13.41
CA LEU A 327 -13.59 23.09 14.16
C LEU A 327 -12.57 23.57 15.21
N PRO A 328 -13.04 24.08 16.36
CA PRO A 328 -12.18 24.71 17.36
C PRO A 328 -11.24 23.73 18.07
N SER A 329 -11.54 22.42 18.09
CA SER A 329 -10.71 21.38 18.74
C SER A 329 -9.40 21.07 18.02
N LEU A 330 -9.25 21.46 16.75
CA LEU A 330 -8.10 21.06 15.91
C LEU A 330 -6.76 21.52 16.49
N LEU A 331 -5.81 20.59 16.58
CA LEU A 331 -4.42 20.85 16.92
C LEU A 331 -3.58 21.11 15.66
N GLN A 332 -3.97 20.53 14.53
CA GLN A 332 -3.26 20.64 13.26
C GLN A 332 -4.23 20.86 12.09
N ILE A 333 -3.85 21.77 11.19
CA ILE A 333 -4.51 22.00 9.90
C ILE A 333 -3.46 21.90 8.81
N ASP A 334 -3.61 20.92 7.92
CA ASP A 334 -2.65 20.54 6.90
C ASP A 334 -1.27 20.27 7.52
N ALA A 335 -0.19 20.73 6.90
CA ALA A 335 1.18 20.55 7.41
C ALA A 335 1.57 21.43 8.63
N THR A 336 0.63 22.21 9.21
CA THR A 336 0.99 23.21 10.24
C THR A 336 0.07 23.19 11.46
N LEU A 337 0.68 23.30 12.64
CA LEU A 337 -0.03 23.37 13.93
C LEU A 337 -0.90 24.63 14.04
N CYS A 338 -2.03 24.49 14.72
CA CYS A 338 -2.87 25.61 15.15
C CYS A 338 -2.15 26.38 16.26
N ARG A 339 -2.11 27.71 16.14
CA ARG A 339 -1.62 28.60 17.20
C ARG A 339 -2.77 29.16 18.02
#